data_AF-A0A067SDS2-F1
#
_entry.id   AF-A0A067SDS2-F1
#
_cell.length_a   1.000
_cell.length_b   1.000
_cell.length_c   1.000
_cell.angle_alpha   90.00
_cell.angle_beta   90.00
_cell.angle_gamma   90.00
#
_symmetry.space_group_name_H-M   'P 1'
#
loop_
_entity.id
_entity.type
_entity.pdbx_description
1 polymer ?
#
loop_
_entity_poly.entity_id
_entity_poly.type
_entity_poly.pdbx_seq_one_letter_code
_entity_poly.pdbx_strand_id
1 'polypeptide(L)'
;MSTIKLDHIELLVGPSNYETWKRGISQVLQGEGFWGHVEGDANLFAPFPVDPEPATPTAVTSADDLAAFRTWWTSDSKARTIIERRITPVTLSLLPHGVAVTARSVWEQLKVLY
;
A
#
# COMPACT_ATOMS: atom_id res chain seq x y z
N MET A 1 -4.47 19.22 -1.50
CA MET A 1 -4.39 17.82 -1.01
C MET A 1 -4.82 17.81 0.44
N SER A 2 -5.90 17.11 0.79
CA SER A 2 -6.24 16.90 2.20
C SER A 2 -5.18 15.99 2.83
N THR A 3 -4.60 16.43 3.94
CA THR A 3 -3.63 15.62 4.68
C THR A 3 -4.39 14.53 5.41
N ILE A 4 -4.26 13.27 4.96
CA ILE A 4 -4.87 12.12 5.63
C ILE A 4 -4.38 12.10 7.09
N LYS A 5 -5.32 12.22 8.04
CA LYS A 5 -5.05 12.19 9.48
C LYS A 5 -5.02 10.75 9.97
N LEU A 6 -3.92 10.35 10.59
CA LEU A 6 -3.69 8.98 11.08
C LEU A 6 -3.50 8.93 12.60
N ASP A 7 -3.83 10.02 13.30
CA ASP A 7 -3.55 10.16 14.75
C ASP A 7 -4.34 9.16 15.60
N HIS A 8 -5.43 8.63 15.06
CA HIS A 8 -6.28 7.62 15.68
C HIS A 8 -5.74 6.18 15.54
N ILE A 9 -4.75 5.96 14.68
CA ILE A 9 -4.09 4.66 14.50
C ILE A 9 -2.85 4.67 15.37
N GLU A 10 -2.65 3.69 16.25
CA GLU A 10 -1.42 3.62 17.05
C GLU A 10 -0.17 3.41 16.17
N LEU A 11 1.02 3.67 16.70
CA LEU A 11 2.26 3.36 16.00
C LEU A 11 2.51 1.84 16.07
N LEU A 12 2.94 1.18 14.99
CA LEU A 12 3.30 -0.23 15.03
C LEU A 12 4.61 -0.42 15.82
N VAL A 13 4.50 -0.97 17.03
CA VAL A 13 5.63 -1.18 17.95
C VAL A 13 6.06 -2.65 17.96
N GLY A 14 5.12 -3.58 17.80
CA GLY A 14 5.43 -5.01 17.81
C GLY A 14 4.20 -5.89 17.61
N PRO A 15 4.35 -7.22 17.82
CA PRO A 15 3.26 -8.17 17.60
C PRO A 15 2.03 -7.88 18.48
N SER A 16 2.23 -7.31 19.67
CA SER A 16 1.16 -7.04 20.64
C SER A 16 0.10 -6.05 20.15
N ASN A 17 0.46 -5.12 19.26
CA ASN A 17 -0.48 -4.15 18.71
C ASN A 17 -0.67 -4.25 17.19
N TYR A 18 -0.06 -5.26 16.55
CA TYR A 18 -0.10 -5.44 15.10
C TYR A 18 -1.52 -5.55 14.55
N GLU A 19 -2.38 -6.41 15.12
CA GLU A 19 -3.75 -6.58 14.60
C GLU A 19 -4.61 -5.31 14.72
N THR A 20 -4.41 -4.53 15.79
CA THR A 20 -5.10 -3.24 15.96
C THR A 20 -4.60 -2.21 14.96
N TRP A 21 -3.28 -2.13 14.76
CA TRP A 21 -2.65 -1.29 13.76
C TRP A 21 -3.12 -1.65 12.34
N LYS A 22 -3.08 -2.94 12.00
CA LYS A 22 -3.46 -3.50 10.70
C LYS A 22 -4.89 -3.11 10.37
N ARG A 23 -5.83 -3.31 11.31
CA ARG A 23 -7.23 -2.90 11.13
C ARG A 23 -7.37 -1.40 10.84
N GLY A 24 -6.67 -0.54 11.59
CA GLY A 24 -6.73 0.90 11.39
C GLY A 24 -6.20 1.33 10.01
N ILE A 25 -5.05 0.78 9.60
CA ILE A 25 -4.47 1.06 8.28
C ILE A 25 -5.34 0.53 7.15
N SER A 26 -5.89 -0.69 7.27
CA SER A 26 -6.83 -1.25 6.31
C SER A 26 -8.05 -0.34 6.10
N GLN A 27 -8.64 0.17 7.19
CA GLN A 27 -9.80 1.07 7.10
C GLN A 27 -9.46 2.38 6.37
N VAL A 28 -8.29 2.97 6.63
CA VAL A 28 -7.85 4.17 5.91
C VAL A 28 -7.60 3.87 4.44
N LEU A 29 -6.89 2.79 4.13
CA LEU A 29 -6.64 2.39 2.74
C LEU A 29 -7.95 2.14 1.98
N GLN A 30 -8.94 1.52 2.61
CA GLN A 30 -10.27 1.33 2.05
C GLN A 30 -10.99 2.66 1.82
N GLY A 31 -10.98 3.56 2.80
CA GLY A 31 -11.62 4.88 2.68
C GLY A 31 -10.98 5.81 1.65
N GLU A 32 -9.68 5.66 1.42
CA GLU A 32 -8.91 6.44 0.44
C GLU A 32 -8.85 5.77 -0.95
N GLY A 33 -9.41 4.57 -1.10
CA GLY A 33 -9.43 3.84 -2.37
C GLY A 33 -8.08 3.22 -2.77
N PHE A 34 -7.19 2.96 -1.80
CA PHE A 34 -5.87 2.37 -2.02
C PHE A 34 -5.73 0.93 -1.54
N TRP A 35 -6.80 0.33 -1.01
CA TRP A 35 -6.75 -1.06 -0.53
C TRP A 35 -6.28 -2.02 -1.60
N GLY A 36 -6.77 -1.88 -2.84
CA GLY A 36 -6.44 -2.74 -3.98
C GLY A 36 -4.94 -2.85 -4.29
N HIS A 37 -4.16 -1.80 -4.01
CA HIS A 37 -2.70 -1.80 -4.16
C HIS A 37 -1.99 -2.68 -3.13
N VAL A 38 -2.62 -2.93 -1.99
CA VAL A 38 -2.05 -3.64 -0.85
C VAL A 38 -2.54 -5.07 -0.84
N GLU A 39 -3.86 -5.24 -0.84
CA GLU A 39 -4.57 -6.51 -0.78
C GLU A 39 -5.91 -6.33 -1.52
N GLY A 40 -6.81 -7.29 -1.46
CA GLY A 40 -8.08 -7.19 -2.15
C GLY A 40 -8.60 -8.54 -2.58
N ASP A 41 -9.79 -8.53 -3.15
CA ASP A 41 -10.39 -9.72 -3.72
C ASP A 41 -9.97 -9.88 -5.20
N ALA A 42 -9.77 -11.13 -5.64
CA ALA A 42 -9.56 -11.44 -7.05
C ALA A 42 -10.84 -11.20 -7.89
N ASN A 43 -12.01 -11.21 -7.24
CA ASN A 43 -13.29 -10.87 -7.84
C ASN A 43 -13.37 -9.36 -8.10
N LEU A 44 -13.44 -8.98 -9.37
CA LEU A 44 -13.57 -7.59 -9.82
C LEU A 44 -14.84 -6.89 -9.32
N PHE A 45 -15.85 -7.65 -8.88
CA PHE A 45 -17.11 -7.10 -8.36
C PHE A 45 -17.14 -7.03 -6.82
N ALA A 46 -16.06 -7.38 -6.14
CA ALA A 46 -15.97 -7.22 -4.70
C ALA A 46 -15.90 -5.72 -4.31
N PRO A 47 -16.26 -5.35 -3.07
CA PRO A 47 -16.16 -3.96 -2.61
C PRO A 47 -14.75 -3.36 -2.74
N PHE A 48 -13.71 -4.20 -2.58
CA PHE A 48 -12.31 -3.80 -2.70
C PHE A 48 -11.53 -4.85 -3.50
N PRO A 49 -11.59 -4.80 -4.85
CA PRO A 49 -10.85 -5.72 -5.69
C PRO A 49 -9.35 -5.40 -5.64
N VAL A 50 -8.52 -6.37 -6.03
CA VAL A 50 -7.10 -6.16 -6.26
C VAL A 50 -6.88 -5.19 -7.42
N ASP A 51 -5.99 -4.22 -7.24
CA ASP A 51 -5.44 -3.40 -8.31
C ASP A 51 -4.15 -4.07 -8.81
N PRO A 52 -4.18 -4.78 -9.95
CA PRO A 52 -3.01 -5.49 -10.45
C PRO A 52 -1.93 -4.51 -10.90
N GLU A 53 -0.67 -4.86 -10.66
CA GLU A 53 0.45 -4.08 -11.18
C GLU A 53 0.45 -4.13 -12.72
N PRO A 54 0.49 -2.97 -13.40
CA PRO A 54 0.52 -2.93 -14.85
C PRO A 54 1.85 -3.45 -15.39
N ALA A 55 1.81 -4.00 -16.60
CA ALA A 55 3.01 -4.49 -17.27
C ALA A 55 4.05 -3.37 -17.43
N THR A 56 5.33 -3.71 -17.30
CA THR A 56 6.43 -2.77 -17.50
C THR A 56 6.39 -2.22 -18.94
N PRO A 57 6.39 -0.89 -19.12
CA PRO A 57 6.37 -0.28 -20.45
C PRO A 57 7.61 -0.67 -21.26
N THR A 58 7.41 -0.86 -22.56
CA THR A 58 8.44 -1.12 -23.55
C THR A 58 8.42 -0.03 -24.62
N ALA A 59 9.36 -0.09 -25.58
CA ALA A 59 9.43 0.88 -26.68
C ALA A 59 8.16 0.90 -27.57
N VAL A 60 7.31 -0.12 -27.51
CA VAL A 60 6.07 -0.23 -28.29
C VAL A 60 4.80 0.00 -27.46
N THR A 61 4.94 0.33 -26.17
CA THR A 61 3.79 0.61 -25.30
C THR A 61 3.08 1.89 -25.72
N SER A 62 1.75 1.86 -25.73
CA SER A 62 0.94 3.03 -26.09
C SER A 62 1.10 4.17 -25.07
N ALA A 63 0.79 5.38 -25.47
CA ALA A 63 0.82 6.53 -24.56
C ALA A 63 -0.17 6.37 -23.39
N ASP A 64 -1.33 5.76 -23.65
CA ASP A 64 -2.38 5.53 -22.65
C ASP A 64 -1.94 4.48 -21.62
N ASP A 65 -1.33 3.37 -22.08
CA ASP A 65 -0.78 2.35 -21.18
C ASP A 65 0.37 2.90 -20.33
N LEU A 66 1.23 3.75 -20.91
CA LEU A 66 2.30 4.42 -20.17
C LEU A 66 1.75 5.39 -19.11
N ALA A 67 0.66 6.10 -19.42
CA ALA A 67 -0.03 6.97 -18.47
C ALA A 67 -0.69 6.17 -17.34
N ALA A 68 -1.32 5.03 -17.67
CA ALA A 68 -1.90 4.10 -16.69
C ALA A 68 -0.81 3.53 -15.77
N PHE A 69 0.33 3.09 -16.32
CA PHE A 69 1.48 2.62 -15.55
C PHE A 69 1.96 3.67 -14.54
N ARG A 70 2.18 4.91 -14.98
CA ARG A 70 2.62 6.00 -14.11
C ARG A 70 1.59 6.36 -13.04
N THR A 71 0.31 6.34 -13.41
CA THR A 71 -0.79 6.61 -12.48
C THR A 71 -0.88 5.54 -11.41
N TRP A 72 -0.74 4.26 -11.79
CA TRP A 72 -0.72 3.14 -10.85
C TRP A 72 0.43 3.27 -9.85
N TRP A 73 1.66 3.55 -10.31
CA TRP A 73 2.80 3.76 -9.42
C TRP A 73 2.64 4.96 -8.49
N THR A 74 1.97 6.01 -8.96
CA THR A 74 1.64 7.18 -8.13
C THR A 74 0.65 6.82 -7.01
N SER A 75 -0.36 6.02 -7.32
CA SER A 75 -1.34 5.55 -6.33
C SER A 75 -0.73 4.53 -5.36
N ASP A 76 0.08 3.59 -5.84
CA ASP A 76 0.81 2.64 -5.00
C ASP A 76 1.74 3.36 -4.02
N SER A 77 2.48 4.38 -4.47
CA SER A 77 3.33 5.19 -3.60
C SER A 77 2.55 5.89 -2.48
N LYS A 78 1.29 6.28 -2.72
CA LYS A 78 0.42 6.87 -1.68
C LYS A 78 -0.02 5.81 -0.68
N ALA A 79 -0.42 4.63 -1.15
CA ALA A 79 -0.75 3.48 -0.32
C ALA A 79 0.42 3.11 0.61
N ARG A 80 1.63 3.01 0.04
CA ARG A 80 2.87 2.76 0.79
C ARG A 80 3.13 3.84 1.84
N THR A 81 2.97 5.12 1.49
CA THR A 81 3.15 6.24 2.42
C THR A 81 2.18 6.15 3.60
N ILE A 82 0.92 5.74 3.39
CA ILE A 82 -0.05 5.57 4.47
C ILE A 82 0.42 4.51 5.47
N ILE A 83 0.90 3.36 4.96
CA ILE A 83 1.45 2.27 5.76
C ILE A 83 2.65 2.75 6.58
N GLU A 84 3.67 3.31 5.91
CA GLU A 84 4.95 3.69 6.53
C GLU A 84 4.81 4.80 7.57
N ARG A 85 3.82 5.70 7.44
CA ARG A 85 3.60 6.82 8.37
C ARG A 85 3.25 6.40 9.80
N ARG A 86 2.77 5.18 10.01
CA ARG A 86 2.42 4.65 11.35
C ARG A 86 3.28 3.47 11.75
N ILE A 87 4.55 3.45 11.35
CA ILE A 87 5.51 2.40 11.71
C ILE A 87 6.68 3.01 12.49
N THR A 88 7.20 2.31 13.50
CA THR A 88 8.41 2.77 14.20
C THR A 88 9.62 2.78 13.27
N PRO A 89 10.63 3.64 13.53
CA PRO A 89 11.87 3.62 12.73
C PRO A 89 12.58 2.26 12.70
N VAL A 90 12.50 1.50 13.79
CA VAL A 90 13.08 0.15 13.88
C VAL A 90 12.40 -0.80 12.90
N THR A 91 11.07 -0.90 12.95
CA THR A 91 10.32 -1.74 12.01
C THR A 91 10.50 -1.25 10.57
N LEU A 92 10.51 0.07 10.34
CA LEU A 92 10.72 0.65 9.01
C LEU A 92 12.03 0.18 8.39
N SER A 93 13.11 0.10 9.18
CA SER A 93 14.43 -0.36 8.71
C SER A 93 14.50 -1.84 8.30
N LEU A 94 13.48 -2.63 8.65
CA LEU A 94 13.36 -4.05 8.31
C LEU A 94 12.54 -4.27 7.03
N LEU A 95 11.91 -3.22 6.49
CA LEU A 95 11.05 -3.30 5.32
C LEU A 95 11.85 -3.17 4.02
N PRO A 96 11.36 -3.71 2.90
CA PRO A 96 12.00 -3.47 1.61
C PRO A 96 12.02 -1.98 1.29
N HIS A 97 13.11 -1.52 0.67
CA HIS A 97 13.30 -0.13 0.26
C HIS A 97 13.71 -0.04 -1.20
N GLY A 98 13.26 1.01 -1.89
CA GLY A 98 13.61 1.28 -3.29
C GLY A 98 12.48 1.91 -4.08
N VAL A 99 12.82 2.39 -5.28
CA VAL A 99 11.85 3.03 -6.19
C VAL A 99 10.84 2.05 -6.76
N ALA A 100 11.18 0.77 -6.84
CA ALA A 100 10.33 -0.30 -7.37
C ALA A 100 9.67 -1.16 -6.27
N VAL A 101 9.72 -0.72 -5.01
CA VAL A 101 9.08 -1.42 -3.89
C VAL A 101 7.60 -1.02 -3.84
N THR A 102 6.71 -1.99 -3.96
CA THR A 102 5.25 -1.77 -3.96
C THR A 102 4.67 -1.74 -2.54
N ALA A 103 3.52 -1.10 -2.38
CA ALA A 103 2.79 -1.11 -1.11
C ALA A 103 2.45 -2.53 -0.65
N ARG A 104 2.07 -3.42 -1.59
CA ARG A 104 1.85 -4.85 -1.32
C ARG A 104 3.09 -5.55 -0.76
N SER A 105 4.27 -5.32 -1.34
CA SER A 105 5.50 -5.96 -0.85
C SER A 105 5.84 -5.57 0.59
N VAL A 106 5.61 -4.29 0.93
CA VAL A 106 5.77 -3.78 2.30
C VAL A 106 4.76 -4.44 3.24
N TRP A 107 3.49 -4.54 2.83
CA TRP A 107 2.42 -5.15 3.61
C TRP A 107 2.65 -6.64 3.89
N GLU A 108 3.06 -7.40 2.87
CA GLU A 108 3.38 -8.83 3.03
C GLU A 108 4.59 -9.02 3.95
N GLN A 109 5.62 -8.16 3.85
CA GLN A 109 6.75 -8.22 4.79
C GLN A 109 6.30 -7.98 6.24
N LEU A 110 5.35 -7.07 6.47
CA LEU A 110 4.80 -6.84 7.81
C LEU A 110 4.02 -8.05 8.34
N LYS A 111 3.28 -8.77 7.50
CA LYS A 111 2.61 -10.05 7.86
C LYS A 111 3.60 -11.16 8.21
N VAL A 112 4.81 -11.12 7.67
CA VAL A 112 5.87 -12.09 8.00
C VAL A 112 6.55 -11.74 9.32
N LEU A 113 6.66 -10.45 9.65
CA LEU A 113 7.31 -9.98 10.88
C LEU A 113 6.44 -10.15 12.14
N TYR A 114 5.11 -10.19 12.00
CA TYR A 114 4.14 -10.20 13.09
C TYR A 114 3.01 -11.20 12.85
#